data_AF-A0A922MX00-F1
#
_entry.id   AF-A0A922MX00-F1
#
_cell.length_a   1.000
_cell.length_b   1.000
_cell.length_c   1.000
_cell.angle_alpha   90.00
_cell.angle_beta   90.00
_cell.angle_gamma   90.00
#
_symmetry.space_group_name_H-M   'P 1'
#
loop_
_entity.id
_entity.type
_entity.pdbx_description
1 polymer ?
#
loop_
_entity_poly.entity_id
_entity_poly.type
_entity_poly.pdbx_seq_one_letter_code
_entity_poly.pdbx_strand_id
1 'polypeptide(L)'
;MIQEHSDRFGAVVPHTSRPPRPMEENGQSYWFVSREEMERDAHAGRFLEYGEHNGHLYGTHLDSIRAVMKEGKMCILDCAPQSLKLLHNSGEFLPFVVMIAAPGIEQLRNLTYASNRNLTVRNRNSCFYKF
;
A
#
# COMPACT_ATOMS: atom_id res chain seq x y z
N MET A 1 -12.98 8.13 1.98
CA MET A 1 -13.03 7.25 0.78
C MET A 1 -13.24 5.78 1.13
N ILE A 2 -12.22 5.00 1.55
CA ILE A 2 -12.42 3.55 1.79
C ILE A 2 -13.40 3.27 2.93
N GLN A 3 -13.29 3.98 4.06
CA GLN A 3 -14.19 3.79 5.21
C GLN A 3 -15.64 4.19 4.91
N GLU A 4 -15.85 5.19 4.06
CA GLU A 4 -17.17 5.71 3.71
C GLU A 4 -17.85 4.90 2.59
N HIS A 5 -17.06 4.19 1.78
CA HIS A 5 -17.50 3.46 0.59
C HIS A 5 -16.81 2.09 0.52
N SER A 6 -16.90 1.31 1.59
CA SER A 6 -16.23 0.00 1.74
C SER A 6 -16.83 -1.09 0.83
N ASP A 7 -18.03 -0.86 0.32
CA ASP A 7 -18.71 -1.66 -0.70
C ASP A 7 -18.09 -1.47 -2.09
N ARG A 8 -17.45 -0.32 -2.34
CA ARG A 8 -16.89 0.04 -3.65
C ARG A 8 -15.37 0.00 -3.71
N PHE A 9 -14.68 0.27 -2.60
CA PHE A 9 -13.23 0.37 -2.57
C PHE A 9 -12.61 -0.58 -1.56
N GLY A 10 -11.46 -1.15 -1.93
CA GLY A 10 -10.68 -2.02 -1.06
C GLY A 10 -9.23 -1.55 -0.94
N ALA A 11 -8.67 -1.73 0.26
CA ALA A 11 -7.24 -1.60 0.49
C ALA A 11 -6.56 -2.95 0.29
N VAL A 12 -5.32 -2.93 -0.16
CA VAL A 12 -4.51 -4.14 -0.34
C VAL A 12 -3.80 -4.48 0.95
N VAL A 13 -3.81 -5.75 1.32
CA VAL A 13 -3.01 -6.27 2.44
C VAL A 13 -1.61 -6.62 1.91
N PRO A 14 -0.55 -5.90 2.32
CA PRO A 14 0.83 -6.16 1.91
C PRO A 14 1.37 -7.45 2.56
N HIS A 15 2.51 -7.92 2.07
CA HIS A 15 3.27 -9.03 2.64
C HIS A 15 4.47 -8.53 3.43
N THR A 16 4.89 -9.30 4.44
CA THR A 16 6.14 -9.05 5.17
C THR A 16 6.80 -10.33 5.65
N SER A 17 8.14 -10.31 5.71
CA SER A 17 8.96 -11.35 6.34
C SER A 17 9.23 -11.11 7.82
N ARG A 18 8.67 -10.04 8.39
CA ARG A 18 8.71 -9.77 9.82
C ARG A 18 7.83 -10.77 10.56
N PRO A 19 8.24 -11.34 11.71
CA PRO A 19 7.33 -12.14 12.52
C PRO A 19 6.14 -11.29 13.02
N PRO A 20 4.93 -11.89 13.12
CA PRO A 20 3.77 -11.21 13.68
C PRO A 20 4.02 -10.83 15.14
N ARG A 21 3.58 -9.64 15.53
CA ARG A 21 3.54 -9.20 16.94
C ARG A 21 2.37 -9.87 17.67
N PRO A 22 2.38 -9.89 19.01
CA PRO A 22 1.19 -10.27 19.77
C PRO A 22 -0.02 -9.46 19.29
N MET A 23 -1.15 -10.14 19.07
CA MET A 23 -2.40 -9.58 18.53
C MET A 23 -2.41 -9.25 17.03
N GLU A 24 -1.31 -9.43 16.29
CA GLU A 24 -1.36 -9.35 14.82
C GLU A 24 -1.86 -10.68 14.25
N GLU A 25 -2.89 -10.60 13.41
CA GLU A 25 -3.43 -11.75 12.67
C GLU A 25 -3.00 -11.70 11.21
N ASN A 26 -2.69 -12.89 10.67
CA ASN A 26 -2.32 -13.04 9.27
C ASN A 26 -3.49 -12.67 8.35
N GLY A 27 -3.23 -11.83 7.35
CA GLY A 27 -4.23 -11.37 6.40
C GLY A 27 -5.06 -10.17 6.86
N GLN A 28 -4.87 -9.65 8.09
CA GLN A 28 -5.50 -8.40 8.50
C GLN A 28 -4.66 -7.18 8.09
N SER A 29 -3.50 -6.99 8.72
CA SER A 29 -2.59 -5.86 8.45
C SER A 29 -1.49 -6.25 7.47
N TYR A 30 -1.03 -7.49 7.56
CA TYR A 30 0.00 -8.07 6.70
C TYR A 30 -0.28 -9.54 6.45
N TRP A 31 0.16 -10.03 5.30
CA TRP A 31 0.46 -11.43 5.08
C TRP A 31 1.87 -11.71 5.58
N PHE A 32 1.99 -12.51 6.63
CA PHE A 32 3.26 -12.92 7.21
C PHE A 32 3.75 -14.17 6.47
N VAL A 33 4.86 -14.02 5.77
CA VAL A 33 5.48 -15.06 4.90
C VAL A 33 6.95 -15.18 5.23
N SER A 34 7.60 -16.30 4.90
CA SER A 34 9.04 -16.43 5.15
C SER A 34 9.85 -15.52 4.23
N ARG A 35 11.08 -15.19 4.64
CA ARG A 35 11.97 -14.36 3.81
C ARG A 35 12.29 -15.05 2.49
N GLU A 36 12.57 -16.35 2.53
CA GLU A 36 12.92 -17.16 1.36
C GLU A 36 11.77 -17.21 0.35
N GLU A 37 10.53 -17.28 0.83
CA GLU A 37 9.34 -17.20 0.01
C GLU A 37 9.21 -15.83 -0.66
N MET A 38 9.36 -14.74 0.10
CA MET A 38 9.30 -13.40 -0.48
C MET A 38 10.40 -13.15 -1.52
N GLU A 39 11.62 -13.63 -1.29
CA GLU A 39 12.74 -13.48 -2.24
C GLU A 39 12.49 -14.26 -3.54
N ARG A 40 11.99 -15.51 -3.42
CA ARG A 40 11.59 -16.32 -4.57
C ARG A 40 10.49 -15.63 -5.38
N ASP A 41 9.49 -15.07 -4.69
CA ASP A 41 8.33 -14.44 -5.31
C ASP A 41 8.71 -13.10 -5.97
N ALA A 42 9.64 -12.36 -5.35
CA ALA A 42 10.26 -11.17 -5.93
C ALA A 42 11.04 -11.50 -7.21
N HIS A 43 11.88 -12.55 -7.19
CA HIS A 43 12.60 -13.01 -8.38
C HIS A 43 11.65 -13.48 -9.49
N ALA A 44 10.47 -14.01 -9.13
CA ALA A 44 9.44 -14.40 -10.07
C ALA A 44 8.58 -13.23 -10.59
N GLY A 45 8.87 -11.98 -10.19
CA GLY A 45 8.11 -10.80 -10.63
C GLY A 45 6.68 -10.75 -10.09
N ARG A 46 6.41 -11.36 -8.93
CA ARG A 46 5.06 -11.43 -8.33
C ARG A 46 4.70 -10.27 -7.41
N PHE A 47 5.60 -9.31 -7.24
CA PHE A 47 5.38 -8.09 -6.48
C PHE A 47 5.21 -6.89 -7.41
N LEU A 48 4.25 -6.02 -7.07
CA LEU A 48 4.17 -4.68 -7.63
C LEU A 48 5.36 -3.84 -7.15
N GLU A 49 5.61 -3.91 -5.83
CA GLU A 49 6.70 -3.25 -5.13
C GLU A 49 7.17 -4.13 -3.99
N TYR A 50 8.47 -4.11 -3.72
CA TYR A 50 9.06 -4.76 -2.56
C TYR A 50 10.34 -4.04 -2.14
N GLY A 51 10.72 -4.20 -0.88
CA GLY A 51 11.99 -3.72 -0.35
C GLY A 51 12.22 -4.17 1.07
N GLU A 52 13.35 -3.75 1.64
CA GLU A 52 13.80 -4.17 2.96
C GLU A 52 13.81 -3.02 3.95
N HIS A 53 13.27 -3.25 5.15
CA HIS A 53 13.32 -2.30 6.26
C HIS A 53 13.58 -3.05 7.58
N ASN A 54 14.57 -2.58 8.34
CA ASN A 54 15.02 -3.19 9.59
C ASN A 54 15.28 -4.71 9.47
N GLY A 55 15.90 -5.15 8.37
CA GLY A 55 16.23 -6.56 8.13
C GLY A 55 15.05 -7.44 7.67
N HIS A 56 13.86 -6.87 7.49
CA HIS A 56 12.67 -7.59 7.05
C HIS A 56 12.19 -7.08 5.69
N LEU A 57 11.74 -8.01 4.85
CA LEU A 57 11.15 -7.68 3.56
C LEU A 57 9.70 -7.25 3.76
N TYR A 58 9.26 -6.32 2.92
CA TYR A 58 7.86 -6.00 2.74
C TYR A 58 7.57 -5.81 1.25
N GLY A 59 6.32 -6.02 0.85
CA GLY A 59 5.93 -5.75 -0.52
C GLY A 59 4.43 -5.89 -0.77
N THR A 60 3.99 -5.32 -1.87
CA THR A 60 2.61 -5.43 -2.36
C THR A 60 2.55 -6.55 -3.40
N HIS A 61 2.09 -7.73 -2.99
CA HIS A 61 1.98 -8.88 -3.88
C HIS A 61 0.84 -8.66 -4.89
N LEU A 62 1.04 -9.07 -6.14
CA LEU A 62 0.02 -8.90 -7.19
C LEU A 62 -1.26 -9.68 -6.86
N ASP A 63 -1.16 -10.83 -6.18
CA ASP A 63 -2.34 -11.57 -5.74
C ASP A 63 -3.18 -10.83 -4.70
N SER A 64 -2.57 -9.97 -3.87
CA SER A 64 -3.33 -9.15 -2.94
C SER A 64 -4.19 -8.12 -3.69
N ILE A 65 -3.71 -7.62 -4.84
CA ILE A 65 -4.49 -6.73 -5.72
C ILE A 65 -5.64 -7.52 -6.37
N ARG A 66 -5.33 -8.70 -6.90
CA ARG A 66 -6.33 -9.60 -7.51
C ARG A 66 -7.42 -10.01 -6.53
N ALA A 67 -7.08 -10.24 -5.27
CA ALA A 67 -8.04 -10.56 -4.22
C ALA A 67 -9.10 -9.46 -4.06
N VAL A 68 -8.67 -8.19 -3.97
CA VAL A 68 -9.60 -7.05 -3.89
C VAL A 68 -10.46 -6.93 -5.16
N MET A 69 -9.86 -7.13 -6.33
CA MET A 69 -10.61 -7.11 -7.60
C MET A 69 -11.66 -8.22 -7.68
N LYS A 70 -11.34 -9.42 -7.16
CA LYS A 70 -12.26 -10.57 -7.12
C LYS A 70 -13.46 -10.33 -6.20
N GLU A 71 -13.32 -9.48 -5.20
CA GLU A 71 -14.44 -9.01 -4.37
C GLU A 71 -15.36 -8.01 -5.10
N GLY A 72 -15.04 -7.64 -6.36
CA GLY A 72 -15.80 -6.65 -7.14
C GLY A 72 -15.51 -5.20 -6.73
N LYS A 73 -14.47 -4.96 -5.93
CA LYS A 73 -14.09 -3.64 -5.43
C LYS A 73 -12.99 -3.01 -6.28
N MET A 74 -13.00 -1.69 -6.34
CA MET A 74 -11.87 -0.91 -6.88
C MET A 74 -10.73 -0.88 -5.86
N CYS A 75 -9.60 -1.42 -6.27
CA CYS A 75 -8.40 -1.44 -5.47
C CYS A 75 -7.77 -0.03 -5.39
N ILE A 76 -7.56 0.49 -4.17
CA ILE A 76 -6.84 1.73 -3.93
C ILE A 76 -5.39 1.40 -3.57
N LEU A 77 -4.45 1.93 -4.35
CA LEU A 77 -3.02 1.69 -4.22
C LEU A 77 -2.28 3.00 -3.96
N ASP A 78 -1.42 3.00 -2.94
CA ASP A 78 -0.36 4.00 -2.78
C ASP A 78 0.95 3.32 -3.18
N CYS A 79 1.46 3.65 -4.36
CA CYS A 79 2.68 3.08 -4.91
C CYS A 79 3.56 4.18 -5.50
N ALA A 80 4.84 3.89 -5.65
CA ALA A 80 5.79 4.77 -6.32
C ALA A 80 5.50 4.83 -7.83
N PRO A 81 5.79 5.98 -8.50
CA PRO A 81 5.51 6.14 -9.93
C PRO A 81 6.15 5.09 -10.84
N GLN A 82 7.26 4.49 -10.43
CA GLN A 82 7.98 3.45 -11.17
C GLN A 82 7.11 2.20 -11.37
N SER A 83 6.23 1.91 -10.41
CA SER A 83 5.38 0.71 -10.34
C SER A 83 4.17 0.80 -11.27
N LEU A 84 3.82 2.02 -11.70
CA LEU A 84 2.78 2.25 -12.71
C LEU A 84 3.11 1.54 -14.02
N LYS A 85 4.39 1.44 -14.40
CA LYS A 85 4.80 0.73 -15.62
C LYS A 85 4.40 -0.74 -15.59
N LEU A 86 4.53 -1.39 -14.43
CA LEU A 86 4.16 -2.80 -14.26
C LEU A 86 2.65 -2.97 -14.39
N LEU A 87 1.87 -2.10 -13.75
CA LEU A 87 0.40 -2.13 -13.85
C LEU A 87 -0.06 -1.91 -15.30
N HIS A 88 0.44 -0.88 -15.96
CA HIS A 88 0.06 -0.55 -17.34
C HIS A 88 0.47 -1.61 -18.37
N ASN A 89 1.64 -2.24 -18.20
CA ASN A 89 2.15 -3.21 -19.18
C ASN A 89 1.61 -4.63 -18.99
N SER A 90 1.00 -4.93 -17.83
CA SER A 90 0.51 -6.28 -17.52
C SER A 90 -0.61 -6.77 -18.43
N GLY A 91 -1.40 -5.87 -19.04
CA GLY A 91 -2.65 -6.20 -19.75
C GLY A 91 -3.79 -6.67 -18.84
N GLU A 92 -3.48 -7.02 -17.60
CA GLU A 92 -4.42 -7.49 -16.57
C GLU A 92 -5.09 -6.32 -15.84
N PHE A 93 -4.33 -5.25 -15.60
CA PHE A 93 -4.78 -4.10 -14.82
C PHE A 93 -5.09 -2.90 -15.72
N LEU A 94 -6.15 -2.16 -15.38
CA LEU A 94 -6.53 -0.89 -15.99
C LEU A 94 -6.54 0.22 -14.92
N PRO A 95 -5.37 0.70 -14.48
CA PRO A 95 -5.28 1.63 -13.37
C PRO A 95 -5.78 3.03 -13.74
N PHE A 96 -6.57 3.64 -12.84
CA PHE A 96 -6.83 5.08 -12.87
C PHE A 96 -5.78 5.79 -12.02
N VAL A 97 -4.93 6.59 -12.65
CA VAL A 97 -3.82 7.27 -11.97
C VAL A 97 -4.22 8.70 -11.61
N VAL A 98 -4.25 9.01 -10.32
CA VAL A 98 -4.53 10.35 -9.81
C VAL A 98 -3.25 10.92 -9.19
N MET A 99 -2.65 11.92 -9.84
CA MET A 99 -1.52 12.67 -9.28
C MET A 99 -2.03 13.95 -8.62
N ILE A 100 -1.81 14.08 -7.31
CA ILE A 100 -2.14 15.29 -6.58
C ILE A 100 -0.92 16.23 -6.62
N ALA A 101 -1.01 17.28 -7.42
CA ALA A 101 0.04 18.30 -7.47
C ALA A 101 0.07 19.11 -6.17
N ALA A 102 1.28 19.44 -5.70
CA ALA A 102 1.43 20.30 -4.53
C ALA A 102 0.76 21.66 -4.78
N PRO A 103 -0.06 22.16 -3.83
CA PRO A 103 -0.60 23.51 -3.94
C PRO A 103 0.54 24.53 -3.76
N GLY A 104 0.30 25.79 -4.14
CA GLY A 104 1.28 26.86 -3.91
C GLY A 104 1.70 26.95 -2.44
N ILE A 105 2.90 27.48 -2.19
CA ILE A 105 3.54 27.43 -0.85
C ILE A 105 2.69 28.07 0.25
N GLU A 106 1.93 29.11 -0.09
CA GLU A 106 1.01 29.79 0.82
C GLU A 106 -0.21 28.91 1.17
N GLN A 107 -0.79 28.24 0.18
CA GLN A 107 -1.86 27.29 0.40
C GLN A 107 -1.38 26.07 1.18
N LEU A 108 -0.18 25.57 0.89
CA LEU A 108 0.45 24.46 1.61
C LEU A 108 0.62 24.81 3.09
N ARG A 109 1.08 26.04 3.37
CA ARG A 109 1.23 26.59 4.73
C ARG A 109 -0.10 26.63 5.47
N ASN A 110 -1.17 27.08 4.82
CA ASN A 110 -2.51 27.12 5.42
C ASN A 110 -3.06 25.72 5.73
N LEU A 111 -2.82 24.74 4.85
CA LEU A 111 -3.20 23.34 5.08
C LEU A 111 -2.46 22.74 6.29
N THR A 112 -1.17 23.04 6.46
CA THR A 112 -0.38 22.55 7.62
C THR A 112 -0.85 23.20 8.93
N TYR A 113 -1.11 24.51 8.95
CA TYR A 113 -1.62 25.19 10.15
C TYR A 113 -3.02 24.74 10.56
N ALA A 114 -3.92 24.47 9.60
CA ALA A 114 -5.25 23.95 9.88
C ALA A 114 -5.21 22.53 10.48
N SER A 115 -4.26 21.69 10.02
CA SER A 115 -4.10 20.31 10.48
C SER A 115 -3.65 20.22 11.95
N ASN A 116 -2.86 21.19 12.43
CA ASN A 116 -2.37 21.23 13.82
C ASN A 116 -3.46 21.48 14.89
N ARG A 117 -4.67 21.90 14.53
CA ARG A 117 -5.77 22.09 15.50
C ARG A 117 -6.59 20.82 15.79
N ASN A 118 -6.52 19.79 14.95
CA ASN A 118 -7.39 18.61 15.04
C ASN A 118 -6.65 17.28 15.17
N LEU A 119 -5.33 17.27 15.41
CA LEU A 119 -4.57 16.06 15.60
C LEU A 119 -4.31 15.81 17.09
N THR A 120 -5.21 15.05 17.74
CA THR A 120 -4.68 13.95 18.56
C THR A 120 -3.88 13.11 17.58
N VAL A 121 -2.55 13.21 17.65
CA VAL A 121 -1.65 12.36 16.88
C VAL A 121 -1.88 10.93 17.36
N ARG A 122 -2.92 10.27 16.83
CA ARG A 122 -2.93 8.83 16.70
C ARG A 122 -1.83 8.56 15.70
N ASN A 123 -0.68 8.23 16.25
CA ASN A 123 0.46 7.64 15.58
C ASN A 123 0.01 6.32 14.93
N ARG A 124 -0.84 6.39 13.91
CA ARG A 124 -0.99 5.32 12.94
C ARG A 124 0.14 5.55 11.97
N ASN A 125 1.26 4.88 12.24
CA ASN A 125 2.25 4.53 11.25
C ASN A 125 1.59 3.67 10.15
N SER A 126 0.68 4.27 9.38
CA SER A 126 0.35 3.83 8.03
C SER A 126 1.13 4.66 7.02
N CYS A 127 2.28 5.20 7.44
CA CYS A 127 3.39 5.47 6.53
C CYS A 127 3.85 4.09 6.06
N PHE A 128 3.28 3.62 4.95
CA PHE A 128 3.93 2.59 4.17
C PHE A 128 5.32 3.13 3.88
N TYR A 129 6.33 2.49 4.45
CA TYR A 129 7.72 2.81 4.18
C TYR A 129 7.90 2.63 2.68
N LYS A 130 7.91 3.74 1.93
CA LYS A 130 8.44 3.78 0.56
C LYS A 130 9.90 3.37 0.68
N PHE A 131 10.21 2.18 0.20
CA PHE A 131 11.57 1.74 -0.05
C PHE A 131 12.23 2.61 -1.12
#